data_AF-G0RFR6-F1
#
_entry.id   AF-G0RFR6-F1
#
_cell.length_a   1.000
_cell.length_b   1.000
_cell.length_c   1.000
_cell.angle_alpha   90.00
_cell.angle_beta   90.00
_cell.angle_gamma   90.00
#
_symmetry.space_group_name_H-M   'P 1'
#
loop_
_entity.id
_entity.type
_entity.pdbx_description
1 polymer ?
#
loop_
_entity_poly.entity_id
_entity_poly.type
_entity_poly.pdbx_seq_one_letter_code
_entity_poly.pdbx_strand_id
1 'polypeptide(L)'
;MAPRLSATCSPLAPVVDACLVQSCKSQSVPFARTFSSTPCRQKMSRARQQMFQWLNGREGSEFAEPRGPKYLGPLQDQPFPLNPLFRSQPVLDEHTRELIWDKVMKRGESLKAVSAEMGVDVRRVAAVVRLKEVEKQWQREGKKLATPYAKAVMNMLPKTSYREGEKNLPHEPVNEIHVHKLTMQQLFVPVSESRHFTREDAAKAFHDSMLSVDARSPQPELIKMEREILNGKSRQESLAKFKEATQNEEDRVARRIAGEQRREEEATTRVKTDRYEFRFKEINADDVGYNGRSRKGTGWRYGAPFDDRKRGLVKIPTSVP
;
A
#
# COMPACT_ATOMS: atom_id res chain seq x y z
N MET A 1 -35.37 12.16 42.38
CA MET A 1 -35.71 13.50 42.91
C MET A 1 -35.30 13.55 44.38
N ALA A 2 -34.41 14.50 44.72
CA ALA A 2 -33.94 15.02 46.01
C ALA A 2 -33.37 14.07 47.11
N PRO A 3 -32.48 14.54 48.03
CA PRO A 3 -31.75 15.82 48.07
C PRO A 3 -30.21 15.69 48.21
N ARG A 4 -29.53 16.78 47.79
CA ARG A 4 -28.13 17.09 48.05
C ARG A 4 -28.03 17.82 49.39
N LEU A 5 -27.05 17.48 50.22
CA LEU A 5 -26.70 18.23 51.42
C LEU A 5 -25.56 19.20 51.12
N SER A 6 -25.88 20.48 51.30
CA SER A 6 -25.00 21.65 51.31
C SER A 6 -24.38 21.84 52.70
N ALA A 7 -23.11 22.20 52.76
CA ALA A 7 -22.50 22.79 53.96
C ALA A 7 -21.73 24.07 53.58
N THR A 8 -22.42 25.19 53.79
CA THR A 8 -22.00 26.46 54.41
C THR A 8 -20.63 27.08 54.06
N CYS A 9 -20.72 28.36 53.68
CA CYS A 9 -19.64 29.28 53.37
C CYS A 9 -19.56 30.39 54.45
N SER A 10 -18.33 30.85 54.72
CA SER A 10 -17.92 32.21 55.20
C SER A 10 -18.14 32.56 56.70
N PRO A 11 -17.36 33.51 57.32
CA PRO A 11 -16.71 34.69 56.68
C PRO A 11 -15.28 35.13 57.15
N LEU A 12 -14.67 36.00 56.32
CA LEU A 12 -13.91 37.27 56.54
C LEU A 12 -12.94 37.35 57.76
N ALA A 13 -11.70 37.87 57.71
CA ALA A 13 -11.18 39.11 57.11
C ALA A 13 -9.62 39.17 57.28
N PRO A 14 -8.92 40.14 56.66
CA PRO A 14 -7.47 40.17 56.48
C PRO A 14 -6.74 41.06 57.50
N VAL A 15 -5.47 40.77 57.80
CA VAL A 15 -4.53 41.77 58.35
C VAL A 15 -3.15 41.52 57.74
N VAL A 16 -2.65 42.58 57.13
CA VAL A 16 -1.27 42.84 56.70
C VAL A 16 -0.41 43.14 57.93
N ASP A 17 0.79 42.56 58.06
CA ASP A 17 2.02 43.37 58.14
C ASP A 17 3.32 42.54 58.19
N ALA A 18 4.26 43.03 57.37
CA ALA A 18 5.67 43.30 57.64
C ALA A 18 6.62 42.24 58.26
N CYS A 19 7.61 41.88 57.44
CA CYS A 19 9.04 41.87 57.73
C CYS A 19 9.54 41.25 59.05
N LEU A 20 10.08 40.02 58.94
CA LEU A 20 11.30 39.66 59.67
C LEU A 20 12.13 38.66 58.86
N VAL A 21 13.30 39.14 58.43
CA VAL A 21 14.38 38.35 57.88
C VAL A 21 14.92 37.47 59.00
N GLN A 22 14.75 36.15 58.89
CA GLN A 22 15.56 35.21 59.65
C GLN A 22 15.93 34.02 58.77
N SER A 23 17.22 33.97 58.48
CA SER A 23 17.92 32.88 57.81
C SER A 23 17.87 31.64 58.70
N CYS A 24 17.05 30.67 58.31
CA CYS A 24 17.05 29.34 58.89
C CYS A 24 17.20 28.32 57.76
N LYS A 25 18.42 27.84 57.55
CA LYS A 25 18.74 26.70 56.69
C LYS A 25 18.01 25.46 57.24
N SER A 26 16.84 25.17 56.69
CA SER A 26 16.18 23.88 56.85
C SER A 26 16.07 23.24 55.47
N GLN A 27 16.53 21.99 55.39
CA GLN A 27 16.63 21.23 54.15
C GLN A 27 15.25 21.07 53.51
N SER A 28 15.03 21.75 52.39
CA SER A 28 13.84 21.55 51.57
C SER A 28 13.94 20.18 50.88
N VAL A 29 13.25 19.18 51.42
CA VAL A 29 12.85 18.00 50.65
C VAL A 29 11.91 18.48 49.54
N PRO A 30 12.18 18.21 48.25
CA PRO A 30 11.28 18.63 47.19
C PRO A 30 9.97 17.85 47.31
N PHE A 31 8.90 18.58 47.57
CA PHE A 31 7.53 18.08 47.59
C PHE A 31 7.18 17.55 46.19
N ALA A 32 7.40 16.25 45.98
CA ALA A 32 7.09 15.58 44.73
C ALA A 32 5.57 15.56 44.54
N ARG A 33 5.09 16.24 43.49
CA ARG A 33 3.69 16.26 43.08
C ARG A 33 3.16 14.82 42.94
N THR A 34 2.35 14.41 43.90
CA THR A 34 1.80 13.05 44.02
C THR A 34 0.58 12.92 43.13
N PHE A 35 0.74 12.89 41.80
CA PHE A 35 -0.37 12.68 40.86
C PHE A 35 -0.68 11.18 40.64
N SER A 36 -0.08 10.30 41.44
CA SER A 36 -0.33 8.85 41.41
C SER A 36 -0.52 8.34 42.83
N SER A 37 -1.75 7.92 43.15
CA SER A 37 -2.10 7.32 44.44
C SER A 37 -1.73 5.83 44.54
N THR A 38 -1.16 5.23 43.48
CA THR A 38 -0.62 3.88 43.57
C THR A 38 0.71 3.92 44.33
N PRO A 39 0.83 3.25 45.50
CA PRO A 39 2.09 3.18 46.23
C PRO A 39 3.16 2.52 45.36
N CYS A 40 4.34 3.14 45.27
CA CYS A 40 5.51 2.56 44.62
C CYS A 40 5.83 1.22 45.28
N ARG A 41 5.57 0.10 44.58
CA ARG A 41 5.87 -1.24 45.12
C ARG A 41 7.38 -1.41 45.23
N GLN A 42 7.89 -1.62 46.44
CA GLN A 42 9.31 -1.83 46.73
C GLN A 42 9.90 -3.09 46.07
N LYS A 43 9.05 -4.06 45.69
CA LYS A 43 9.46 -5.32 45.05
C LYS A 43 8.72 -5.52 43.72
N MET A 44 9.43 -6.09 42.74
CA MET A 44 8.85 -6.44 41.44
C MET A 44 7.80 -7.54 41.60
N SER A 45 6.73 -7.48 40.80
CA SER A 45 5.74 -8.56 40.74
C SER A 45 6.35 -9.83 40.14
N ARG A 46 5.79 -10.99 40.48
CA ARG A 46 6.23 -12.30 39.93
C ARG A 46 6.18 -12.33 38.40
N ALA A 47 5.13 -11.79 37.80
CA ALA A 47 5.02 -11.69 36.34
C ALA A 47 6.16 -10.84 35.73
N ARG A 48 6.51 -9.72 36.37
CA ARG A 48 7.63 -8.88 35.93
C ARG A 48 8.96 -9.62 36.06
N GLN A 49 9.16 -10.37 37.15
CA GLN A 49 10.36 -11.21 37.31
C GLN A 49 10.48 -12.26 36.19
N GLN A 50 9.39 -12.97 35.87
CA GLN A 50 9.35 -13.94 34.76
C GLN A 50 9.63 -13.30 33.41
N MET A 51 9.07 -12.12 33.15
CA MET A 51 9.33 -11.35 31.93
C MET A 51 10.82 -11.00 31.79
N PHE A 52 11.46 -10.47 32.83
CA PHE A 52 12.90 -10.14 32.79
C PHE A 52 13.77 -11.38 32.73
N GLN A 53 13.35 -12.49 33.32
CA GLN A 53 14.04 -13.76 33.19
C GLN A 53 14.07 -14.22 31.72
N TRP A 54 12.97 -14.06 30.98
CA TRP A 54 12.94 -14.36 29.54
C TRP A 54 13.73 -13.33 28.72
N LEU A 55 13.55 -12.03 28.99
CA LEU A 55 14.18 -10.94 28.25
C LEU A 55 15.72 -10.98 28.36
N ASN A 56 16.23 -11.27 29.56
CA ASN A 56 17.66 -11.41 29.82
C ASN A 56 18.15 -12.85 29.55
N GLY A 57 17.25 -13.77 29.23
CA GLY A 57 17.58 -15.13 28.82
C GLY A 57 18.14 -15.17 27.39
N ARG A 58 18.55 -16.36 26.96
CA ARG A 58 19.13 -16.57 25.62
C ARG A 58 18.20 -16.08 24.51
N GLU A 59 16.94 -16.49 24.53
CA GLU A 59 15.95 -16.15 23.52
C GLU A 59 15.68 -14.64 23.44
N GLY A 60 15.44 -13.98 24.57
CA GLY A 60 15.14 -12.54 24.62
C GLY A 60 16.34 -11.66 24.22
N SER A 61 17.55 -12.04 24.65
CA SER A 61 18.77 -11.28 24.37
C SER A 61 19.10 -11.18 22.87
N GLU A 62 18.70 -12.20 22.09
CA GLU A 62 18.93 -12.25 20.66
C GLU A 62 18.14 -11.19 19.87
N PHE A 63 17.10 -10.59 20.46
CA PHE A 63 16.31 -9.53 19.86
C PHE A 63 16.78 -8.12 20.26
N ALA A 64 17.72 -8.01 21.20
CA ALA A 64 18.26 -6.72 21.63
C ALA A 64 19.05 -6.02 20.52
N GLU A 65 19.84 -6.78 19.76
CA GLU A 65 20.60 -6.29 18.61
C GLU A 65 20.29 -7.12 17.35
N PRO A 66 19.72 -6.49 16.30
CA PRO A 66 19.33 -7.21 15.08
C PRO A 66 20.56 -7.61 14.26
N ARG A 67 20.76 -8.92 14.04
CA ARG A 67 21.79 -9.48 13.16
C ARG A 67 21.15 -10.29 12.03
N GLY A 68 20.38 -9.62 11.18
CA GLY A 68 19.59 -10.26 10.12
C GLY A 68 18.10 -10.36 10.45
N PRO A 69 17.31 -10.97 9.55
CA PRO A 69 15.90 -11.25 9.80
C PRO A 69 15.77 -12.27 10.93
N LYS A 70 15.13 -11.85 12.02
CA LYS A 70 14.91 -12.68 13.18
C LYS A 70 13.53 -12.45 13.76
N TYR A 71 12.77 -13.53 13.90
CA TYR A 71 11.40 -13.52 14.36
C TYR A 71 11.19 -14.47 15.52
N LEU A 72 10.05 -14.34 16.19
CA LEU A 72 9.66 -15.19 17.32
C LEU A 72 9.15 -16.57 16.90
N GLY A 73 8.75 -16.73 15.64
CA GLY A 73 8.23 -17.99 15.14
C GLY A 73 9.30 -19.07 14.99
N PRO A 74 8.88 -20.34 14.85
CA PRO A 74 9.81 -21.47 14.71
C PRO A 74 10.62 -21.41 13.40
N LEU A 75 10.14 -20.66 12.40
CA LEU A 75 10.77 -20.52 11.10
C LEU A 75 11.35 -19.10 10.93
N GLN A 76 12.44 -18.99 10.17
CA GLN A 76 13.20 -17.75 10.00
C GLN A 76 12.42 -16.60 9.36
N ASP A 77 11.32 -16.91 8.68
CA ASP A 77 10.43 -15.97 8.00
C ASP A 77 9.07 -15.84 8.72
N GLN A 78 8.91 -16.40 9.92
CA GLN A 78 7.63 -16.43 10.62
C GLN A 78 7.59 -15.42 11.78
N PRO A 79 7.06 -14.21 11.57
CA PRO A 79 6.95 -13.19 12.63
C PRO A 79 6.10 -13.65 13.81
N PHE A 80 5.00 -14.36 13.56
CA PHE A 80 4.06 -14.77 14.61
C PHE A 80 4.00 -16.29 14.75
N PRO A 81 4.36 -16.85 15.92
CA PRO A 81 4.44 -18.30 16.11
C PRO A 81 3.10 -19.01 15.89
N LEU A 82 1.99 -18.36 16.27
CA LEU A 82 0.64 -18.95 16.17
C LEU A 82 0.03 -18.86 14.77
N ASN A 83 0.58 -18.04 13.86
CA ASN A 83 0.08 -17.89 12.50
C ASN A 83 1.14 -18.36 11.48
N PRO A 84 1.09 -19.62 11.04
CA PRO A 84 2.04 -20.15 10.07
C PRO A 84 1.81 -19.67 8.62
N LEU A 85 0.68 -19.02 8.32
CA LEU A 85 0.37 -18.55 6.97
C LEU A 85 1.00 -17.19 6.67
N PHE A 86 1.17 -16.34 7.68
CA PHE A 86 1.79 -15.03 7.51
C PHE A 86 3.32 -15.14 7.59
N ARG A 87 3.97 -14.91 6.44
CA ARG A 87 5.42 -14.98 6.26
C ARG A 87 6.00 -13.62 5.92
N SER A 88 7.18 -13.33 6.44
CA SER A 88 7.96 -12.17 6.05
C SER A 88 8.64 -12.43 4.70
N GLN A 89 7.93 -12.06 3.64
CA GLN A 89 8.45 -12.13 2.28
C GLN A 89 9.67 -11.21 2.11
N PRO A 90 10.62 -11.57 1.24
CA PRO A 90 11.81 -10.75 1.00
C PRO A 90 11.46 -9.41 0.35
N VAL A 91 12.26 -8.38 0.64
CA VAL A 91 12.13 -7.05 0.04
C VAL A 91 13.23 -6.80 -1.00
N LEU A 92 12.99 -5.90 -1.95
CA LEU A 92 13.97 -5.54 -2.97
C LEU A 92 15.16 -4.82 -2.35
N ASP A 93 16.37 -5.30 -2.63
CA ASP A 93 17.58 -4.63 -2.20
C ASP A 93 17.75 -3.25 -2.85
N GLU A 94 18.54 -2.38 -2.22
CA GLU A 94 18.79 -1.01 -2.71
C GLU A 94 19.36 -1.00 -4.13
N HIS A 95 20.32 -1.89 -4.39
CA HIS A 95 20.93 -2.03 -5.71
C HIS A 95 19.90 -2.43 -6.77
N THR A 96 19.04 -3.39 -6.47
CA THR A 96 17.99 -3.85 -7.40
C THR A 96 16.95 -2.77 -7.66
N ARG A 97 16.61 -1.95 -6.66
CA ARG A 97 15.72 -0.79 -6.85
C ARG A 97 16.31 0.24 -7.80
N GLU A 98 17.60 0.51 -7.68
CA GLU A 98 18.32 1.40 -8.62
C GLU A 98 18.36 0.81 -10.03
N LEU A 99 18.61 -0.50 -10.16
CA LEU A 99 18.65 -1.18 -11.46
C LEU A 99 17.30 -1.14 -12.19
N ILE A 100 16.18 -1.32 -11.47
CA ILE A 100 14.83 -1.15 -12.04
C ILE A 100 14.67 0.24 -12.63
N TRP A 101 15.04 1.25 -11.83
CA TRP A 101 14.91 2.64 -12.25
C TRP A 101 15.79 2.94 -13.47
N ASP A 102 17.03 2.43 -13.50
CA ASP A 102 17.93 2.56 -14.65
C ASP A 102 17.37 1.90 -15.92
N LYS A 103 16.81 0.69 -15.82
CA LYS A 103 16.19 -0.01 -16.96
C LYS A 103 15.01 0.76 -17.55
N VAL A 104 14.13 1.28 -16.69
CA VAL A 104 12.93 1.98 -17.16
C VAL A 104 13.27 3.40 -17.64
N MET A 105 14.02 4.18 -16.87
CA MET A 105 14.26 5.60 -17.17
C MET A 105 15.42 5.83 -18.14
N LYS A 106 16.54 5.10 -18.02
CA LYS A 106 17.72 5.32 -18.88
C LYS A 106 17.67 4.46 -20.14
N ARG A 107 17.33 3.17 -20.00
CA ARG A 107 17.29 2.23 -21.14
C ARG A 107 15.96 2.28 -21.90
N GLY A 108 14.92 2.87 -21.32
CA GLY A 108 13.59 2.97 -21.93
C GLY A 108 12.90 1.62 -22.10
N GLU A 109 13.22 0.63 -21.25
CA GLU A 109 12.57 -0.67 -21.29
C GLU A 109 11.13 -0.57 -20.75
N SER A 110 10.17 -1.19 -21.46
CA SER A 110 8.78 -1.28 -20.99
C SER A 110 8.65 -1.91 -19.59
N LEU A 111 7.70 -1.43 -18.79
CA LEU A 111 7.44 -1.90 -17.42
C LEU A 111 7.15 -3.41 -17.39
N LYS A 112 6.37 -3.90 -18.37
CA LYS A 112 6.07 -5.33 -18.51
C LYS A 112 7.32 -6.15 -18.83
N ALA A 113 8.24 -5.64 -19.64
CA ALA A 113 9.48 -6.35 -19.94
C ALA A 113 10.39 -6.44 -18.71
N VAL A 114 10.56 -5.33 -17.97
CA VAL A 114 11.36 -5.32 -16.73
C VAL A 114 10.74 -6.25 -15.67
N SER A 115 9.41 -6.24 -15.57
CA SER A 115 8.66 -7.11 -14.66
C SER A 115 8.88 -8.59 -14.97
N ALA A 116 8.77 -8.97 -16.25
CA ALA A 116 8.99 -10.34 -16.70
C ALA A 116 10.45 -10.80 -16.52
N GLU A 117 11.41 -9.92 -16.80
CA GLU A 117 12.84 -10.24 -16.69
C GLU A 117 13.25 -10.46 -15.22
N MET A 118 12.83 -9.57 -14.33
CA MET A 118 13.26 -9.63 -12.94
C MET A 118 12.34 -10.40 -11.99
N GLY A 119 11.18 -10.85 -12.47
CA GLY A 119 10.20 -11.57 -11.65
C GLY A 119 9.59 -10.70 -10.56
N VAL A 120 9.29 -9.43 -10.89
CA VAL A 120 8.68 -8.43 -9.99
C VAL A 120 7.37 -7.97 -10.59
N ASP A 121 6.30 -7.81 -9.81
CA ASP A 121 5.01 -7.35 -10.32
C ASP A 121 5.11 -5.93 -10.93
N VAL A 122 4.43 -5.70 -12.06
CA VAL A 122 4.37 -4.41 -12.77
C VAL A 122 3.96 -3.28 -11.82
N ARG A 123 3.02 -3.55 -10.90
CA ARG A 123 2.57 -2.57 -9.89
C ARG A 123 3.72 -2.16 -8.96
N ARG A 124 4.56 -3.12 -8.56
CA ARG A 124 5.73 -2.88 -7.71
C ARG A 124 6.83 -2.16 -8.48
N VAL A 125 7.11 -2.55 -9.72
CA VAL A 125 8.05 -1.85 -10.61
C VAL A 125 7.69 -0.36 -10.72
N ALA A 126 6.42 -0.05 -11.02
CA ALA A 126 5.95 1.33 -11.11
C ALA A 126 6.08 2.10 -9.77
N ALA A 127 5.83 1.45 -8.64
CA ALA A 127 6.03 2.06 -7.32
C ALA A 127 7.51 2.35 -7.02
N VAL A 128 8.41 1.43 -7.36
CA VAL A 128 9.86 1.61 -7.19
C VAL A 128 10.34 2.81 -8.00
N VAL A 129 9.94 2.90 -9.27
CA VAL A 129 10.29 4.03 -10.15
C VAL A 129 9.81 5.35 -9.55
N ARG A 130 8.54 5.43 -9.10
CA ARG A 130 8.00 6.64 -8.46
C ARG A 130 8.77 7.05 -7.19
N LEU A 131 9.07 6.10 -6.32
CA LEU A 131 9.80 6.38 -5.07
C LEU A 131 11.26 6.80 -5.36
N LYS A 132 11.88 6.21 -6.38
CA LYS A 132 13.23 6.58 -6.82
C LYS A 132 13.27 7.98 -7.41
N GLU A 133 12.28 8.38 -8.20
CA GLU A 133 12.18 9.76 -8.69
C GLU A 133 12.10 10.78 -7.55
N VAL A 134 11.29 10.49 -6.51
CA VAL A 134 11.23 11.34 -5.30
C VAL A 134 12.57 11.39 -4.58
N GLU A 135 13.27 10.26 -4.46
CA GLU A 135 14.61 10.20 -3.88
C GLU A 135 15.60 11.08 -4.66
N LYS A 136 15.63 10.96 -6.00
CA LYS A 136 16.48 11.80 -6.86
C LYS A 136 16.10 13.28 -6.76
N GLN A 137 14.82 13.60 -6.67
CA GLN A 137 14.35 14.96 -6.44
C GLN A 137 14.88 15.50 -5.10
N TRP A 138 14.78 14.74 -4.02
CA TRP A 138 15.28 15.16 -2.71
C TRP A 138 16.80 15.35 -2.70
N GLN A 139 17.54 14.49 -3.41
CA GLN A 139 18.98 14.65 -3.60
C GLN A 139 19.29 15.95 -4.36
N ARG A 140 18.55 16.27 -5.44
CA ARG A 140 18.68 17.53 -6.19
C ARG A 140 18.37 18.75 -5.32
N GLU A 141 17.37 18.65 -4.45
CA GLU A 141 16.99 19.69 -3.48
C GLU A 141 17.95 19.76 -2.28
N GLY A 142 18.94 18.86 -2.17
CA GLY A 142 19.89 18.83 -1.05
C GLY A 142 19.29 18.38 0.29
N LYS A 143 18.14 17.71 0.28
CA LYS A 143 17.49 17.19 1.49
C LYS A 143 18.28 16.00 2.06
N LYS A 144 18.46 16.00 3.39
CA LYS A 144 19.16 14.92 4.09
C LYS A 144 18.31 13.64 4.11
N LEU A 145 18.81 12.58 3.47
CA LEU A 145 18.17 11.27 3.46
C LEU A 145 18.39 10.52 4.80
N ALA A 146 17.42 9.71 5.20
CA ALA A 146 17.46 8.90 6.41
C ALA A 146 18.29 7.60 6.25
N THR A 147 19.54 7.72 5.78
CA THR A 147 20.37 6.57 5.41
C THR A 147 20.73 5.63 6.58
N PRO A 148 21.02 6.09 7.82
CA PRO A 148 21.32 5.17 8.93
C PRO A 148 20.10 4.34 9.30
N TYR A 149 18.92 4.96 9.30
CA TYR A 149 17.65 4.30 9.55
C TYR A 149 17.36 3.25 8.48
N ALA A 150 17.45 3.62 7.20
CA ALA A 150 17.20 2.70 6.09
C ALA A 150 18.14 1.49 6.15
N LYS A 151 19.45 1.69 6.39
CA LYS A 151 20.42 0.59 6.51
C LYS A 151 20.08 -0.35 7.67
N ALA A 152 19.74 0.19 8.83
CA ALA A 152 19.37 -0.62 9.99
C ALA A 152 18.11 -1.47 9.73
N VAL A 153 17.07 -0.87 9.15
CA VAL A 153 15.82 -1.58 8.83
C VAL A 153 16.02 -2.64 7.75
N MET A 154 16.77 -2.34 6.69
CA MET A 154 17.05 -3.30 5.61
C MET A 154 17.88 -4.50 6.09
N ASN A 155 18.65 -4.37 7.18
CA ASN A 155 19.37 -5.49 7.79
C ASN A 155 18.45 -6.40 8.62
N MET A 156 17.27 -5.92 9.04
CA MET A 156 16.28 -6.71 9.79
C MET A 156 15.34 -7.51 8.88
N LEU A 157 15.36 -7.27 7.57
CA LEU A 157 14.41 -7.87 6.62
C LEU A 157 15.13 -8.85 5.69
N PRO A 158 14.46 -9.94 5.26
CA PRO A 158 14.98 -10.76 4.19
C PRO A 158 15.00 -9.94 2.89
N LYS A 159 16.02 -10.14 2.05
CA LYS A 159 16.21 -9.34 0.83
C LYS A 159 16.38 -10.24 -0.39
N THR A 160 15.88 -9.78 -1.53
CA THR A 160 16.21 -10.34 -2.85
C THR A 160 17.13 -9.38 -3.59
N SER A 161 18.30 -9.88 -3.98
CA SER A 161 19.21 -9.19 -4.90
C SER A 161 19.09 -9.78 -6.29
N TYR A 162 18.98 -8.92 -7.30
CA TYR A 162 19.01 -9.30 -8.71
C TYR A 162 20.36 -8.95 -9.33
N ARG A 163 20.93 -9.88 -10.11
CA ARG A 163 22.16 -9.69 -10.88
C ARG A 163 21.94 -10.02 -12.36
N GLU A 164 22.29 -9.12 -13.25
CA GLU A 164 22.13 -9.34 -14.69
C GLU A 164 23.00 -10.53 -15.17
N GLY A 165 22.42 -11.41 -15.99
CA GLY A 165 23.11 -12.58 -16.55
C GLY A 165 23.18 -13.82 -15.64
N GLU A 166 22.87 -13.69 -14.35
CA GLU A 166 22.75 -14.82 -13.43
C GLU A 166 21.33 -15.38 -13.41
N LYS A 167 21.18 -16.65 -13.02
CA LYS A 167 19.86 -17.26 -12.78
C LYS A 167 19.33 -16.79 -11.42
N ASN A 168 18.61 -15.67 -11.42
CA ASN A 168 17.96 -15.15 -10.23
C ASN A 168 16.67 -15.91 -9.89
N LEU A 169 16.34 -15.98 -8.61
CA LEU A 169 15.01 -16.40 -8.16
C LEU A 169 14.01 -15.26 -8.40
N PRO A 170 12.79 -15.55 -8.86
CA PRO A 170 11.75 -14.53 -9.00
C PRO A 170 11.41 -13.95 -7.61
N HIS A 171 11.22 -12.63 -7.54
CA HIS A 171 10.88 -11.94 -6.30
C HIS A 171 9.46 -12.29 -5.83
N GLU A 172 8.51 -12.31 -6.76
CA GLU A 172 7.10 -12.60 -6.49
C GLU A 172 6.41 -13.22 -7.73
N PRO A 173 5.24 -13.88 -7.57
CA PRO A 173 4.52 -14.42 -8.71
C PRO A 173 3.91 -13.30 -9.58
N VAL A 174 4.52 -13.05 -10.74
CA VAL A 174 4.08 -11.98 -11.67
C VAL A 174 2.73 -12.28 -12.34
N ASN A 175 2.37 -13.56 -12.45
CA ASN A 175 1.18 -14.02 -13.18
C ASN A 175 -0.03 -14.28 -12.25
N GLU A 176 -0.10 -13.64 -11.08
CA GLU A 176 -1.23 -13.81 -10.18
C GLU A 176 -2.49 -13.11 -10.74
N ILE A 177 -3.59 -13.85 -10.79
CA ILE A 177 -4.87 -13.38 -11.36
C ILE A 177 -5.90 -13.30 -10.24
N HIS A 178 -6.65 -12.19 -10.22
CA HIS A 178 -7.76 -12.02 -9.28
C HIS A 178 -8.82 -13.13 -9.44
N VAL A 179 -9.28 -13.72 -8.33
CA VAL A 179 -10.40 -14.67 -8.36
C VAL A 179 -11.72 -13.90 -8.51
N HIS A 180 -12.36 -13.99 -9.68
CA HIS A 180 -13.61 -13.30 -9.95
C HIS A 180 -14.79 -14.03 -9.28
N LYS A 181 -15.80 -13.30 -8.80
CA LYS A 181 -16.94 -13.90 -8.09
C LYS A 181 -17.69 -14.94 -8.93
N LEU A 182 -17.82 -14.68 -10.25
CA LEU A 182 -18.49 -15.61 -11.17
C LEU A 182 -17.80 -16.97 -11.27
N THR A 183 -16.46 -17.01 -11.09
CA THR A 183 -15.69 -18.25 -11.16
C THR A 183 -15.63 -19.03 -9.84
N MET A 184 -16.29 -18.55 -8.79
CA MET A 184 -16.34 -19.23 -7.49
C MET A 184 -17.46 -20.28 -7.41
N GLN A 185 -18.26 -20.40 -8.45
CA GLN A 185 -19.35 -21.38 -8.52
C GLN A 185 -18.80 -22.77 -8.84
N GLN A 186 -19.36 -23.80 -8.22
CA GLN A 186 -19.06 -25.19 -8.55
C GLN A 186 -20.00 -25.63 -9.68
N LEU A 187 -19.46 -25.83 -10.89
CA LEU A 187 -20.23 -26.21 -12.07
C LEU A 187 -19.75 -27.54 -12.62
N PHE A 188 -20.70 -28.43 -12.91
CA PHE A 188 -20.47 -29.68 -13.64
C PHE A 188 -21.28 -29.61 -14.94
N VAL A 189 -20.64 -29.15 -16.01
CA VAL A 189 -21.31 -28.93 -17.29
C VAL A 189 -21.35 -30.25 -18.07
N PRO A 190 -22.53 -30.82 -18.36
CA PRO A 190 -22.62 -31.99 -19.21
C PRO A 190 -22.25 -31.61 -20.64
N VAL A 191 -21.29 -32.34 -21.21
CA VAL A 191 -20.81 -32.15 -22.59
C VAL A 191 -20.77 -33.49 -23.30
N SER A 192 -20.68 -33.47 -24.62
CA SER A 192 -20.44 -34.69 -25.40
C SER A 192 -19.15 -35.37 -24.94
N GLU A 193 -19.14 -36.70 -24.93
CA GLU A 193 -18.00 -37.54 -24.56
C GLU A 193 -16.74 -37.24 -25.39
N SER A 194 -16.90 -36.78 -26.63
CA SER A 194 -15.80 -36.45 -27.55
C SER A 194 -15.47 -34.97 -27.61
N ARG A 195 -16.11 -34.11 -26.80
CA ARG A 195 -15.87 -32.66 -26.86
C ARG A 195 -14.51 -32.30 -26.24
N HIS A 196 -13.69 -31.56 -26.99
CA HIS A 196 -12.50 -30.91 -26.45
C HIS A 196 -12.87 -29.64 -25.69
N PHE A 197 -12.96 -29.72 -24.36
CA PHE A 197 -13.38 -28.61 -23.50
C PHE A 197 -12.18 -27.72 -23.12
N THR A 198 -12.15 -26.50 -23.64
CA THR A 198 -11.01 -25.57 -23.49
C THR A 198 -11.20 -24.57 -22.32
N ARG A 199 -10.16 -23.78 -22.02
CA ARG A 199 -10.25 -22.68 -21.04
C ARG A 199 -11.23 -21.58 -21.46
N GLU A 200 -11.41 -21.38 -22.76
CA GLU A 200 -12.40 -20.44 -23.31
C GLU A 200 -13.83 -20.98 -23.13
N ASP A 201 -14.03 -22.29 -23.35
CA ASP A 201 -15.31 -22.94 -23.05
C ASP A 201 -15.63 -22.88 -21.56
N ALA A 202 -14.64 -23.09 -20.70
CA ALA A 202 -14.79 -22.99 -19.25
C ALA A 202 -15.15 -21.57 -18.81
N ALA A 203 -14.54 -20.54 -19.41
CA ALA A 203 -14.87 -19.15 -19.10
C ALA A 203 -16.33 -18.84 -19.47
N LYS A 204 -16.75 -19.22 -20.69
CA LYS A 204 -18.14 -19.06 -21.15
C LYS A 204 -19.13 -19.85 -20.29
N ALA A 205 -18.76 -21.04 -19.82
CA ALA A 205 -19.58 -21.82 -18.91
C ALA A 205 -19.87 -21.09 -17.58
N PHE A 206 -18.94 -20.26 -17.08
CA PHE A 206 -19.20 -19.41 -15.92
C PHE A 206 -20.09 -18.22 -16.25
N HIS A 207 -19.81 -17.51 -17.36
CA HIS A 207 -20.60 -16.38 -17.84
C HIS A 207 -20.19 -15.97 -19.26
N ASP A 208 -21.14 -15.49 -20.07
CA ASP A 208 -20.89 -15.12 -21.47
C ASP A 208 -19.81 -14.04 -21.65
N SER A 209 -19.74 -13.08 -20.73
CA SER A 209 -18.76 -11.99 -20.75
C SER A 209 -17.44 -12.33 -20.04
N MET A 210 -17.29 -13.55 -19.51
CA MET A 210 -16.11 -13.93 -18.75
C MET A 210 -14.95 -14.22 -19.70
N LEU A 211 -13.83 -13.57 -19.47
CA LEU A 211 -12.59 -13.82 -20.20
C LEU A 211 -11.86 -15.04 -19.62
N SER A 212 -11.14 -15.77 -20.47
CA SER A 212 -10.27 -16.87 -20.04
C SER A 212 -9.12 -16.39 -19.16
N VAL A 213 -8.51 -17.33 -18.45
CA VAL A 213 -7.34 -17.08 -17.60
C VAL A 213 -6.20 -16.46 -18.41
N ASP A 214 -5.99 -16.94 -19.64
CA ASP A 214 -4.91 -16.46 -20.52
C ASP A 214 -5.10 -14.98 -20.88
N ALA A 215 -6.33 -14.55 -21.19
CA ALA A 215 -6.66 -13.16 -21.51
C ALA A 215 -6.68 -12.23 -20.28
N ARG A 216 -6.91 -12.79 -19.09
CA ARG A 216 -6.93 -12.05 -17.81
C ARG A 216 -5.57 -11.93 -17.14
N SER A 217 -4.58 -12.68 -17.63
CA SER A 217 -3.20 -12.57 -17.16
C SER A 217 -2.71 -11.12 -17.24
N PRO A 218 -1.97 -10.60 -16.25
CA PRO A 218 -1.34 -9.28 -16.36
C PRO A 218 -0.38 -9.14 -17.55
N GLN A 219 0.21 -10.26 -17.98
CA GLN A 219 1.20 -10.33 -19.05
C GLN A 219 0.84 -11.43 -20.07
N PRO A 220 -0.19 -11.23 -20.91
CA PRO A 220 -0.56 -12.21 -21.92
C PRO A 220 0.49 -12.35 -23.03
N GLU A 221 1.36 -11.35 -23.20
CA GLU A 221 2.49 -11.38 -24.14
C GLU A 221 3.49 -12.51 -23.80
N LEU A 222 3.69 -12.80 -22.51
CA LEU A 222 4.54 -13.93 -22.07
C LEU A 222 3.96 -15.28 -22.49
N ILE A 223 2.64 -15.43 -22.44
CA ILE A 223 1.97 -16.67 -22.87
C ILE A 223 2.18 -16.88 -24.37
N LYS A 224 2.11 -15.80 -25.16
CA LYS A 224 2.38 -15.86 -26.61
C LYS A 224 3.83 -16.25 -26.88
N MET A 225 4.78 -15.62 -26.18
CA MET A 225 6.20 -15.93 -26.27
C MET A 225 6.48 -17.42 -25.97
N GLU A 226 5.91 -17.94 -24.88
CA GLU A 226 6.11 -19.35 -24.50
C GLU A 226 5.49 -20.32 -25.52
N ARG A 227 4.31 -20.00 -26.05
CA ARG A 227 3.69 -20.78 -27.13
C ARG A 227 4.55 -20.81 -28.39
N GLU A 228 5.22 -19.72 -28.74
CA GLU A 228 6.13 -19.68 -29.88
C GLU A 228 7.37 -20.56 -29.68
N ILE A 229 7.94 -20.56 -28.47
CA ILE A 229 9.08 -21.40 -28.11
C ILE A 229 8.68 -22.88 -28.21
N LEU A 230 7.49 -23.24 -27.70
CA LEU A 230 6.94 -24.60 -27.81
C LEU A 230 6.73 -25.02 -29.28
N ASN A 231 6.41 -24.07 -30.16
CA ASN A 231 6.28 -24.30 -31.60
C ASN A 231 7.63 -24.35 -32.34
N GLY A 232 8.77 -24.33 -31.62
CA GLY A 232 10.10 -24.50 -32.17
C GLY A 232 10.81 -23.21 -32.61
N LYS A 233 10.29 -22.02 -32.28
CA LYS A 233 10.99 -20.76 -32.55
C LYS A 233 12.16 -20.54 -31.59
N SER A 234 13.15 -19.78 -32.03
CA SER A 234 14.30 -19.45 -31.18
C SER A 234 13.91 -18.53 -30.02
N ARG A 235 14.45 -18.79 -28.83
CA ARG A 235 14.15 -17.99 -27.62
C ARG A 235 14.53 -16.51 -27.77
N GLN A 236 15.61 -16.23 -28.49
CA GLN A 236 16.08 -14.85 -28.71
C GLN A 236 15.11 -14.06 -29.60
N GLU A 237 14.63 -14.67 -30.69
CA GLU A 237 13.65 -14.06 -31.57
C GLU A 237 12.32 -13.82 -30.87
N SER A 238 11.81 -14.82 -30.13
CA SER A 238 10.58 -14.67 -29.36
C SER A 238 10.71 -13.63 -28.24
N LEU A 239 11.88 -13.49 -27.62
CA LEU A 239 12.14 -12.44 -26.63
C LEU A 239 12.18 -11.04 -27.26
N ALA A 240 12.76 -10.90 -28.45
CA ALA A 240 12.72 -9.63 -29.19
C ALA A 240 11.28 -9.24 -29.54
N LYS A 241 10.49 -10.19 -30.06
CA LYS A 241 9.05 -9.99 -30.34
C LYS A 241 8.25 -9.64 -29.09
N PHE A 242 8.57 -10.29 -27.96
CA PHE A 242 7.95 -9.98 -26.68
C PHE A 242 8.21 -8.52 -26.28
N LYS A 243 9.47 -8.06 -26.32
CA LYS A 243 9.84 -6.67 -26.01
C LYS A 243 9.16 -5.66 -26.93
N GLU A 244 9.09 -5.96 -28.23
CA GLU A 244 8.38 -5.13 -29.19
C GLU A 244 6.88 -5.07 -28.91
N ALA A 245 6.26 -6.21 -28.61
CA ALA A 245 4.84 -6.29 -28.30
C ALA A 245 4.47 -5.51 -27.04
N THR A 246 5.27 -5.62 -25.97
CA THR A 246 5.04 -4.87 -24.72
C THR A 246 5.25 -3.37 -24.93
N GLN A 247 6.25 -2.96 -25.71
CA GLN A 247 6.47 -1.55 -26.04
C GLN A 247 5.30 -0.96 -26.84
N ASN A 248 4.84 -1.67 -27.87
CA ASN A 248 3.71 -1.24 -28.69
C ASN A 248 2.41 -1.10 -27.87
N GLU A 249 2.21 -1.96 -26.88
CA GLU A 249 1.07 -1.87 -25.96
C GLU A 249 1.17 -0.64 -25.05
N GLU A 250 2.35 -0.39 -24.46
CA GLU A 250 2.58 0.80 -23.64
C GLU A 250 2.38 2.08 -24.44
N ASP A 251 2.90 2.14 -25.68
CA ASP A 251 2.68 3.27 -26.58
C ASP A 251 1.19 3.47 -26.89
N ARG A 252 0.43 2.38 -27.09
CA ARG A 252 -1.02 2.44 -27.31
C ARG A 252 -1.75 2.97 -26.08
N VAL A 253 -1.34 2.55 -24.88
CA VAL A 253 -1.90 3.05 -23.61
C VAL A 253 -1.56 4.52 -23.42
N ALA A 254 -0.30 4.93 -23.67
CA ALA A 254 0.13 6.31 -23.60
C ALA A 254 -0.65 7.21 -24.56
N ARG A 255 -0.85 6.77 -25.82
CA ARG A 255 -1.69 7.46 -26.81
C ARG A 255 -3.14 7.59 -26.35
N ARG A 256 -3.69 6.56 -25.70
CA ARG A 256 -5.05 6.60 -25.14
C ARG A 256 -5.16 7.63 -24.03
N ILE A 257 -4.24 7.60 -23.05
CA ILE A 257 -4.22 8.55 -21.93
C ILE A 257 -4.05 9.99 -22.43
N ALA A 258 -3.11 10.23 -23.35
CA ALA A 258 -2.92 11.55 -23.94
C ALA A 258 -4.13 11.99 -24.79
N GLY A 259 -4.84 11.05 -25.41
CA GLY A 259 -6.11 11.32 -26.10
C GLY A 259 -7.23 11.71 -25.13
N GLU A 260 -7.35 11.01 -24.01
CA GLU A 260 -8.34 11.30 -22.96
C GLU A 260 -8.07 12.66 -22.33
N GLN A 261 -6.83 12.97 -21.96
CA GLN A 261 -6.44 14.29 -21.43
C GLN A 261 -6.75 15.42 -22.41
N ARG A 262 -6.39 15.26 -23.69
CA ARG A 262 -6.71 16.25 -24.72
C ARG A 262 -8.20 16.48 -24.87
N ARG A 263 -9.01 15.42 -24.90
CA ARG A 263 -10.48 15.53 -24.96
C ARG A 263 -11.05 16.25 -23.74
N GLU A 264 -10.51 15.98 -22.55
CA GLU A 264 -10.94 16.68 -21.34
C GLU A 264 -10.57 18.16 -21.35
N GLU A 265 -9.39 18.50 -21.88
CA GLU A 265 -8.96 19.89 -22.05
C GLU A 265 -9.77 20.63 -23.12
N GLU A 266 -10.03 20.00 -24.27
CA GLU A 266 -10.87 20.53 -25.34
C GLU A 266 -12.30 20.79 -24.87
N ALA A 267 -12.84 19.90 -24.04
CA ALA A 267 -14.17 20.09 -23.44
C ALA A 267 -14.18 21.14 -22.32
N THR A 268 -13.02 21.64 -21.86
CA THR A 268 -12.92 22.58 -20.74
C THR A 268 -12.49 23.96 -21.21
N THR A 269 -13.43 24.91 -21.25
CA THR A 269 -13.10 26.31 -21.53
C THR A 269 -12.56 27.00 -20.27
N ARG A 270 -11.37 27.60 -20.37
CA ARG A 270 -10.68 28.28 -19.26
C ARG A 270 -10.81 29.79 -19.42
N VAL A 271 -11.56 30.44 -18.53
CA VAL A 271 -11.75 31.90 -18.51
C VAL A 271 -10.99 32.47 -17.33
N LYS A 272 -9.88 33.16 -17.61
CA LYS A 272 -9.08 33.83 -16.59
C LYS A 272 -9.70 35.17 -16.22
N THR A 273 -9.81 35.42 -14.92
CA THR A 273 -10.21 36.69 -14.33
C THR A 273 -9.07 37.22 -13.46
N ASP A 274 -9.26 38.36 -12.81
CA ASP A 274 -8.25 38.98 -11.94
C ASP A 274 -7.80 38.05 -10.78
N ARG A 275 -8.75 37.36 -10.12
CA ARG A 275 -8.44 36.51 -8.96
C ARG A 275 -8.42 35.01 -9.22
N TYR A 276 -9.23 34.53 -10.16
CA TYR A 276 -9.48 33.11 -10.37
C TYR A 276 -9.50 32.72 -11.85
N GLU A 277 -9.30 31.44 -12.11
CA GLU A 277 -9.56 30.82 -13.40
C GLU A 277 -10.84 30.00 -13.29
N PHE A 278 -11.88 30.41 -14.03
CA PHE A 278 -13.11 29.63 -14.15
C PHE A 278 -12.90 28.57 -15.23
N ARG A 279 -13.20 27.32 -14.89
CA ARG A 279 -13.10 26.16 -15.79
C ARG A 279 -14.50 25.62 -16.06
N PHE A 280 -15.04 25.90 -17.24
CA PHE A 280 -16.36 25.40 -17.65
C PHE A 280 -16.15 24.14 -18.48
N LYS A 281 -16.50 22.99 -17.90
CA LYS A 281 -16.46 21.70 -18.59
C LYS A 281 -17.81 21.44 -19.25
N GLU A 282 -17.83 21.31 -20.57
CA GLU A 282 -19.02 20.91 -21.32
C GLU A 282 -19.40 19.47 -20.97
N ILE A 283 -20.70 19.26 -20.77
CA ILE A 283 -21.27 17.96 -20.39
C ILE A 283 -22.53 17.71 -21.22
N ASN A 284 -22.84 16.44 -21.47
CA ASN A 284 -24.10 16.07 -22.07
C ASN A 284 -25.23 16.06 -21.02
N ALA A 285 -26.24 16.91 -21.18
CA ALA A 285 -27.39 16.97 -20.28
C ALA A 285 -28.32 15.75 -20.42
N ASP A 286 -28.28 15.05 -21.56
CA ASP A 286 -29.16 13.93 -21.86
C ASP A 286 -28.68 12.59 -21.25
N ASP A 287 -27.50 12.56 -20.61
CA ASP A 287 -26.89 11.38 -19.97
C ASP A 287 -27.58 10.97 -18.64
N VAL A 288 -28.87 11.27 -18.49
CA VAL A 288 -29.70 11.00 -17.30
C VAL A 288 -30.35 9.61 -17.31
N GLY A 289 -30.34 8.92 -18.45
CA GLY A 289 -30.95 7.60 -18.65
C GLY A 289 -32.48 7.65 -18.72
N TYR A 290 -33.10 6.54 -19.13
CA TYR A 290 -34.54 6.48 -19.44
C TYR A 290 -35.47 7.00 -18.31
N ASN A 291 -35.14 6.70 -17.05
CA ASN A 291 -35.93 7.12 -15.88
C ASN A 291 -35.33 8.31 -15.11
N GLY A 292 -34.36 9.03 -15.68
CA GLY A 292 -33.60 10.06 -14.97
C GLY A 292 -32.64 9.54 -13.89
N ARG A 293 -32.40 8.22 -13.84
CA ARG A 293 -31.56 7.54 -12.84
C ARG A 293 -30.34 6.88 -13.51
N SER A 294 -29.29 7.68 -13.77
CA SER A 294 -28.02 7.20 -14.34
C SER A 294 -26.84 7.50 -13.44
N ARG A 295 -25.93 6.55 -13.19
CA ARG A 295 -24.68 6.79 -12.41
C ARG A 295 -23.80 7.88 -13.03
N LYS A 296 -23.92 8.11 -14.34
CA LYS A 296 -23.16 9.13 -15.09
C LYS A 296 -23.81 10.50 -15.12
N GLY A 297 -25.08 10.62 -14.70
CA GLY A 297 -25.80 11.89 -14.72
C GLY A 297 -25.13 12.93 -13.82
N THR A 298 -24.92 14.14 -14.36
CA THR A 298 -24.28 15.25 -13.65
C THR A 298 -25.32 16.14 -12.96
N GLY A 299 -25.03 16.57 -11.73
CA GLY A 299 -25.89 17.45 -10.93
C GLY A 299 -26.34 16.84 -9.61
N TRP A 300 -26.94 17.67 -8.75
CA TRP A 300 -27.53 17.22 -7.49
C TRP A 300 -28.91 16.60 -7.75
N ARG A 301 -29.13 15.37 -7.28
CA ARG A 301 -30.40 14.65 -7.53
C ARG A 301 -31.54 15.18 -6.67
N TYR A 302 -32.73 15.31 -7.27
CA TYR A 302 -33.96 15.65 -6.56
C TYR A 302 -34.62 14.40 -5.93
N GLY A 303 -35.41 14.61 -4.88
CA GLY A 303 -36.15 13.53 -4.20
C GLY A 303 -35.29 12.59 -3.36
N ALA A 304 -34.04 12.97 -3.04
CA ALA A 304 -33.13 12.22 -2.18
C ALA A 304 -32.87 13.02 -0.88
N PRO A 305 -33.33 12.56 0.30
CA PRO A 305 -33.00 13.20 1.57
C PRO A 305 -31.52 13.03 1.90
N PHE A 306 -31.00 13.87 2.81
CA PHE A 306 -29.63 13.72 3.28
C PHE A 306 -29.42 12.40 4.02
N ASP A 307 -28.34 11.71 3.67
CA ASP A 307 -27.98 10.42 4.26
C ASP A 307 -27.14 10.55 5.55
N ASP A 308 -26.98 11.77 6.08
CA ASP A 308 -26.05 12.09 7.17
C ASP A 308 -26.26 11.30 8.47
N ARG A 309 -27.49 10.84 8.70
CA ARG A 309 -27.91 10.05 9.87
C ARG A 309 -27.79 8.54 9.65
N LYS A 310 -27.47 8.09 8.42
CA LYS A 310 -27.26 6.67 8.13
C LYS A 310 -25.94 6.21 8.75
N ARG A 311 -26.00 5.09 9.48
CA ARG A 311 -24.81 4.45 10.06
C ARG A 311 -23.90 3.94 8.94
N GLY A 312 -22.60 4.17 9.06
CA GLY A 312 -21.60 3.69 8.10
C GLY A 312 -21.39 4.58 6.86
N LEU A 313 -21.98 5.77 6.82
CA LEU A 313 -21.72 6.72 5.74
C LEU A 313 -20.29 7.29 5.82
N VAL A 314 -19.57 7.25 4.69
CA VAL A 314 -18.21 7.80 4.58
C VAL A 314 -18.28 9.32 4.39
N LYS A 315 -17.74 10.08 5.35
CA LYS A 315 -17.66 11.55 5.33
C LYS A 315 -16.22 12.07 5.13
N ILE A 316 -15.32 11.17 4.74
CA ILE A 316 -13.89 11.42 4.55
C ILE A 316 -13.61 11.36 3.03
N PRO A 317 -12.67 12.16 2.49
CA PRO A 317 -12.30 12.06 1.08
C PRO A 317 -11.88 10.64 0.70
N THR A 318 -12.56 10.05 -0.29
CA THR A 318 -12.28 8.68 -0.76
C THR A 318 -11.24 8.63 -1.88
N SER A 319 -10.87 9.79 -2.44
CA SER A 319 -9.86 9.93 -3.49
C SER A 319 -9.07 11.21 -3.24
N VAL A 320 -7.74 11.10 -3.29
CA VAL A 320 -6.81 12.24 -3.27
C VAL A 320 -6.14 12.24 -4.65
N PRO A 321 -6.54 13.15 -5.56
CA PRO A 321 -6.08 13.18 -6.95
C PRO A 321 -4.61 13.62 -7.07
#